data_AF-A0A0B8PE26-F1
#
_entry.id   AF-A0A0B8PE26-F1
#
_cell.length_a   1.000
_cell.length_b   1.000
_cell.length_c   1.000
_cell.angle_alpha   90.00
_cell.angle_beta   90.00
_cell.angle_gamma   90.00
#
_symmetry.space_group_name_H-M   'P 1'
#
loop_
_entity.id
_entity.type
_entity.pdbx_description
1 polymer ?
#
loop_
_entity_poly.entity_id
_entity_poly.type
_entity_poly.pdbx_seq_one_letter_code
_entity_poly.pdbx_strand_id
1 'polypeptide(L)'
;MAAAAAVGGSHLVASTKAGAIYGWQLAALILLVNLFKYPFFKAGVQYTVGTKTSLVEGYAKLGRPYLVVFALLSVISAVVNTAALLMFSASLLKYFIPFDLSMPVLCIIVLLTCLTILFVGHYKALDVLSKASWLCSR
;
A
#
# COMPACT_ATOMS: atom_id res chain seq x y z
N MET A 1 -9.50 -4.63 -8.02
CA MET A 1 -8.77 -4.62 -6.74
C MET A 1 -7.35 -4.08 -6.88
N ALA A 2 -6.50 -4.61 -7.78
CA ALA A 2 -5.08 -4.24 -7.89
C ALA A 2 -4.82 -2.73 -8.14
N ALA A 3 -5.63 -2.07 -8.99
CA ALA A 3 -5.47 -0.63 -9.24
C ALA A 3 -5.84 0.25 -8.02
N ALA A 4 -6.83 -0.15 -7.24
CA ALA A 4 -7.24 0.58 -6.02
C ALA A 4 -6.22 0.41 -4.88
N ALA A 5 -5.58 -0.76 -4.78
CA ALA A 5 -4.50 -0.99 -3.82
C ALA A 5 -3.21 -0.22 -4.17
N ALA A 6 -3.04 0.18 -5.43
CA ALA A 6 -1.88 0.94 -5.90
C ALA A 6 -1.98 2.46 -5.65
N VAL A 7 -3.18 2.98 -5.38
CA VAL A 7 -3.43 4.40 -5.09
C VAL A 7 -3.86 4.53 -3.63
N GLY A 8 -2.88 4.50 -2.72
CA GLY A 8 -3.08 4.81 -1.30
C GLY A 8 -3.05 6.32 -1.03
N GLY A 9 -3.80 6.78 -0.02
CA GLY A 9 -3.80 8.20 0.39
C GLY A 9 -2.42 8.75 0.78
N SER A 10 -1.52 7.89 1.27
CA SER A 10 -0.12 8.22 1.55
C SER A 10 0.65 8.62 0.28
N HIS A 11 0.42 7.93 -0.84
CA HIS A 11 1.05 8.27 -2.13
C HIS A 11 0.54 9.58 -2.69
N LEU A 12 -0.74 9.91 -2.47
CA LEU A 12 -1.31 11.19 -2.90
C LEU A 12 -0.68 12.37 -2.15
N VAL A 13 -0.59 12.31 -0.83
CA VAL A 13 0.01 13.39 -0.03
C VAL A 13 1.53 13.47 -0.25
N ALA A 14 2.21 12.34 -0.41
CA ALA A 14 3.63 12.34 -0.78
C ALA A 14 3.86 12.95 -2.16
N SER A 15 2.99 12.67 -3.14
CA SER A 15 3.08 13.21 -4.50
C SER A 15 2.84 14.73 -4.54
N THR A 16 1.88 15.25 -3.77
CA THR A 16 1.63 16.70 -3.71
C THR A 16 2.77 17.44 -3.00
N LYS A 17 3.28 16.88 -1.88
CA LYS A 17 4.46 17.42 -1.20
C LYS A 17 5.69 17.42 -2.11
N ALA A 18 5.93 16.33 -2.83
CA ALA A 18 7.05 16.25 -3.76
C ALA A 18 6.90 17.21 -4.94
N GLY A 19 5.69 17.40 -5.47
CA GLY A 19 5.39 18.40 -6.50
C GLY A 19 5.60 19.84 -6.01
N ALA A 20 5.29 20.15 -4.75
CA ALA A 20 5.54 21.47 -4.17
C ALA A 20 7.05 21.75 -3.94
N ILE A 21 7.82 20.73 -3.55
CA ILE A 21 9.26 20.88 -3.25
C ILE A 21 10.12 20.85 -4.51
N TYR A 22 9.82 19.98 -5.47
CA TYR A 22 10.66 19.71 -6.64
C TYR A 22 10.05 20.16 -7.98
N GLY A 23 8.81 20.67 -7.97
CA GLY A 23 8.12 21.18 -9.15
C GLY A 23 8.06 20.17 -10.30
N TRP A 24 8.43 20.62 -11.50
CA TRP A 24 8.40 19.82 -12.73
C TRP A 24 9.59 18.88 -12.92
N GLN A 25 10.63 18.98 -12.09
CA GLN A 25 11.83 18.13 -12.21
C GLN A 25 11.50 16.65 -11.99
N LEU A 26 10.51 16.36 -11.15
CA LEU A 26 10.06 15.00 -10.89
C LEU A 26 9.26 14.38 -12.05
N ALA A 27 8.71 15.18 -12.98
CA ALA A 27 7.85 14.66 -14.05
C ALA A 27 8.60 13.67 -14.96
N ALA A 28 9.82 14.03 -15.37
CA ALA A 28 10.67 13.15 -16.17
C ALA A 28 11.08 11.89 -15.39
N LEU A 29 11.38 12.02 -14.09
CA LEU A 29 11.71 10.88 -13.23
C LEU A 29 10.52 9.92 -13.06
N ILE A 30 9.31 10.46 -12.89
CA ILE A 30 8.08 9.66 -12.80
C ILE A 30 7.86 8.86 -14.09
N LEU A 31 8.02 9.48 -15.26
CA LEU A 31 7.91 8.79 -16.55
C LEU A 31 8.95 7.66 -16.66
N LEU A 32 10.20 7.94 -16.30
CA LEU A 32 11.30 6.99 -16.37
C LEU A 32 11.09 5.80 -15.42
N VAL A 33 10.67 6.06 -14.17
CA VAL A 33 10.34 5.00 -13.20
C VAL A 33 9.17 4.15 -13.69
N ASN A 34 8.12 4.75 -14.27
CA ASN A 34 7.00 4.00 -14.82
C ASN A 34 7.43 3.14 -16.03
N LEU A 35 8.31 3.66 -16.89
CA LEU A 35 8.86 2.91 -18.02
C LEU A 35 9.64 1.67 -17.57
N PHE A 36 10.51 1.81 -16.56
CA PHE A 36 11.27 0.68 -16.02
C PHE A 36 10.41 -0.29 -15.21
N LYS A 37 9.35 0.19 -14.56
CA LYS A 37 8.43 -0.64 -13.78
C LYS A 37 7.53 -1.49 -14.67
N TYR A 38 7.04 -0.93 -15.77
CA TYR A 38 6.12 -1.59 -16.70
C TYR A 38 6.52 -3.01 -17.15
N PRO A 39 7.76 -3.30 -17.58
CA PRO A 39 8.14 -4.65 -18.01
C PRO A 39 8.01 -5.70 -16.90
N PHE A 40 8.30 -5.37 -15.64
CA PHE A 40 8.15 -6.29 -14.52
C PHE A 40 6.67 -6.62 -14.25
N PHE A 41 5.80 -5.61 -14.33
CA PHE A 41 4.35 -5.83 -14.22
C PHE A 41 3.81 -6.66 -15.39
N LYS A 42 4.24 -6.33 -16.61
CA LYS A 42 3.84 -7.06 -17.81
C LYS A 42 4.28 -8.52 -17.75
N ALA A 43 5.52 -8.81 -17.34
CA ALA A 43 6.02 -10.17 -17.20
C ALA A 43 5.21 -10.99 -16.19
N GLY A 44 4.86 -10.42 -15.03
CA GLY A 44 4.03 -11.10 -14.02
C GLY A 44 2.59 -11.38 -14.51
N VAL A 45 1.97 -10.41 -15.21
CA VAL A 45 0.64 -10.59 -15.79
C VAL A 45 0.67 -11.63 -16.92
N GLN A 46 1.65 -11.54 -17.83
CA GLN A 46 1.80 -12.50 -18.93
C GLN A 46 2.07 -13.92 -18.44
N TYR A 47 2.85 -14.09 -17.36
CA TYR A 47 3.06 -15.39 -16.73
C TYR A 47 1.74 -15.99 -16.24
N THR A 48 0.93 -15.21 -15.52
CA THR A 48 -0.35 -15.68 -14.95
C THR A 48 -1.35 -16.01 -16.05
N VAL A 49 -1.42 -15.20 -17.11
CA VAL A 49 -2.32 -15.42 -18.27
C VAL A 49 -1.88 -16.63 -19.09
N GLY A 50 -0.57 -16.82 -19.31
CA GLY A 50 -0.03 -17.91 -20.12
C GLY A 50 -0.02 -19.27 -19.42
N THR A 51 0.22 -19.30 -18.10
CA THR A 51 0.31 -20.55 -17.33
C THR A 51 -0.96 -20.92 -16.57
N LYS A 52 -1.91 -19.98 -16.43
CA LYS A 52 -3.09 -20.08 -15.56
C LYS A 52 -2.78 -20.41 -14.10
N THR A 53 -1.52 -20.32 -13.68
CA THR A 53 -1.06 -20.55 -12.30
C THR A 53 -0.66 -19.24 -11.64
N SER A 54 -0.82 -19.16 -10.33
CA SER A 54 -0.38 -17.98 -9.58
C SER A 54 1.14 -17.83 -9.63
N LEU A 55 1.66 -16.60 -9.48
CA LEU A 55 3.12 -16.37 -9.37
C LEU A 55 3.75 -17.20 -8.24
N VAL A 56 3.02 -17.37 -7.13
CA VAL A 56 3.46 -18.16 -5.97
C VAL A 56 3.57 -19.65 -6.34
N GLU A 57 2.62 -20.21 -7.07
CA GLU A 57 2.74 -21.58 -7.61
C GLU A 57 3.88 -21.70 -8.63
N GLY A 58 4.14 -20.64 -9.39
CA GLY A 58 5.30 -20.56 -10.27
C GLY A 58 6.63 -20.67 -9.51
N TYR A 59 6.76 -19.93 -8.41
CA TYR A 59 7.92 -20.04 -7.51
C TYR A 59 7.99 -21.41 -6.83
N ALA A 60 6.86 -22.02 -6.49
CA ALA A 60 6.81 -23.37 -5.92
C ALA A 60 7.37 -24.42 -6.88
N LYS A 61 7.11 -24.29 -8.19
CA LYS A 61 7.64 -25.16 -9.24
C LYS A 61 9.16 -24.97 -9.47
N LEU A 62 9.68 -23.77 -9.22
CA LEU A 62 11.12 -23.48 -9.30
C LEU A 62 11.92 -24.03 -8.11
N GLY A 63 11.27 -24.17 -6.95
CA GLY A 63 11.83 -24.82 -5.77
C GLY A 63 11.50 -24.11 -4.45
N ARG A 64 11.59 -24.87 -3.34
CA ARG A 64 11.37 -24.37 -1.97
C ARG A 64 12.20 -23.14 -1.56
N PRO A 65 13.49 -22.95 -1.93
CA PRO A 65 14.23 -21.76 -1.49
C PRO A 65 13.67 -20.46 -2.06
N TYR A 66 13.14 -20.47 -3.29
CA TYR A 66 12.58 -19.27 -3.92
C TYR A 66 11.29 -18.80 -3.24
N LEU A 67 10.46 -19.74 -2.77
CA LEU A 67 9.27 -19.42 -1.97
C LEU A 67 9.62 -18.77 -0.63
N VAL A 68 10.65 -19.27 0.05
CA VAL A 68 11.08 -18.73 1.35
C VAL A 68 11.61 -17.31 1.20
N VAL A 69 12.43 -17.05 0.17
CA VAL A 69 12.92 -15.71 -0.13
C VAL A 69 11.76 -14.77 -0.48
N PHE A 70 10.83 -15.22 -1.32
CA PHE A 70 9.63 -14.43 -1.65
C PHE A 70 8.79 -14.09 -0.41
N ALA A 71 8.58 -15.07 0.48
CA ALA A 71 7.83 -14.87 1.72
C ALA A 71 8.54 -13.89 2.66
N LEU A 72 9.86 -14.03 2.85
CA LEU A 72 10.65 -13.09 3.65
C LEU A 72 10.58 -11.67 3.11
N LEU A 73 10.81 -11.47 1.81
CA LEU A 73 10.71 -10.16 1.17
C LEU A 73 9.30 -9.56 1.28
N SER A 74 8.27 -10.40 1.17
CA SER A 74 6.87 -10.00 1.31
C SER A 74 6.55 -9.57 2.74
N VAL A 75 7.02 -10.30 3.76
CA VAL A 75 6.84 -9.94 5.17
C VAL A 75 7.55 -8.63 5.48
N ILE A 76 8.79 -8.45 5.05
CA ILE A 76 9.54 -7.20 5.24
C ILE A 76 8.81 -6.04 4.56
N SER A 77 8.37 -6.21 3.30
CA SER A 77 7.59 -5.19 2.60
C SER A 77 6.29 -4.85 3.32
N ALA A 78 5.58 -5.85 3.83
CA ALA A 78 4.34 -5.65 4.56
C ALA A 78 4.56 -4.86 5.85
N VAL A 79 5.60 -5.20 6.63
CA VAL A 79 5.94 -4.49 7.87
C VAL A 79 6.30 -3.03 7.58
N VAL A 80 7.17 -2.78 6.60
CA VAL A 80 7.58 -1.42 6.22
C VAL A 80 6.39 -0.59 5.72
N ASN A 81 5.54 -1.18 4.87
CA ASN A 81 4.36 -0.49 4.36
C ASN A 81 3.35 -0.16 5.47
N THR A 82 3.10 -1.10 6.39
CA THR A 82 2.23 -0.88 7.55
C THR A 82 2.79 0.20 8.47
N ALA A 83 4.09 0.18 8.76
CA ALA A 83 4.73 1.19 9.60
C ALA A 83 4.63 2.59 8.97
N ALA A 84 4.91 2.72 7.67
CA ALA A 84 4.79 3.97 6.95
C ALA A 84 3.35 4.53 6.97
N LEU A 85 2.36 3.67 6.73
CA LEU A 85 0.96 4.07 6.76
C LEU A 85 0.49 4.45 8.17
N LEU A 86 0.93 3.72 9.19
CA LEU A 86 0.61 4.00 10.59
C LEU A 86 1.16 5.38 11.02
N MET A 87 2.44 5.65 10.73
CA MET A 87 3.06 6.94 11.05
C MET A 87 2.39 8.08 10.29
N PHE A 88 1.99 7.84 9.04
CA PHE A 88 1.26 8.81 8.23
C PHE A 88 -0.12 9.11 8.84
N SER A 89 -0.91 8.11 9.19
CA SER A 89 -2.21 8.29 9.83
C SER A 89 -2.09 8.96 11.21
N ALA A 90 -1.09 8.59 12.02
CA ALA A 90 -0.84 9.23 13.31
C ALA A 90 -0.44 10.72 13.17
N SER A 91 0.34 11.06 12.14
CA SER A 91 0.72 12.46 11.88
C SER A 91 -0.44 13.32 11.39
N LEU A 92 -1.35 12.76 10.58
CA LEU A 92 -2.60 13.43 10.24
C LEU A 92 -3.50 13.63 11.48
N LEU A 93 -3.64 12.60 12.32
CA LEU A 93 -4.47 12.67 13.52
C LEU A 93 -3.96 13.74 14.50
N LYS A 94 -2.62 13.89 14.62
CA LYS A 94 -2.01 14.97 15.41
C LYS A 94 -2.41 16.37 14.93
N TYR A 95 -2.68 16.56 13.64
CA TYR A 95 -3.11 17.85 13.10
C TYR A 95 -4.54 18.22 13.50
N PHE A 96 -5.39 17.22 13.79
CA PHE A 96 -6.79 17.41 14.19
C PHE A 96 -7.00 17.42 15.71
N ILE A 97 -6.04 16.91 16.49
CA ILE A 97 -6.12 16.83 17.95
C ILE A 97 -5.30 17.97 18.57
N PRO A 98 -5.90 18.89 19.35
CA PRO A 98 -5.19 19.99 20.01
C PRO A 98 -4.40 19.59 21.26
N PHE A 99 -4.38 18.31 21.64
CA PHE A 99 -3.66 17.77 22.80
C PHE A 99 -2.23 17.32 22.40
N ASP A 100 -1.22 17.73 23.17
CA ASP A 100 0.19 17.33 23.02
C ASP A 100 0.43 15.89 23.52
N LEU A 101 -0.18 14.91 22.83
CA LEU A 101 0.05 13.50 23.07
C LEU A 101 1.37 13.05 22.40
N SER A 102 2.09 12.16 23.07
CA SER A 102 3.34 11.61 22.54
C SER A 102 3.07 10.74 21.30
N MET A 103 3.95 10.86 20.31
CA MET A 103 3.79 10.19 19.01
C MET A 103 3.60 8.66 19.07
N PRO A 104 4.26 7.92 19.99
CA PRO A 104 4.04 6.48 20.15
C PRO A 104 2.61 6.13 20.58
N VAL A 105 2.00 6.96 21.43
CA VAL A 105 0.64 6.73 21.95
C VAL A 105 -0.40 6.91 20.84
N LEU A 106 -0.24 7.95 20.00
CA LEU A 106 -1.09 8.16 18.82
C LEU A 106 -1.01 6.98 17.84
N CYS A 107 0.20 6.45 17.59
CA CYS A 107 0.39 5.26 16.75
C CYS A 107 -0.34 4.04 17.33
N ILE A 108 -0.28 3.80 18.64
CA ILE A 108 -0.98 2.69 19.30
C ILE A 108 -2.50 2.84 19.17
N ILE A 109 -3.03 4.05 19.37
CA ILE A 109 -4.47 4.33 19.22
C ILE A 109 -4.93 4.05 17.80
N VAL A 110 -4.20 4.53 16.79
CA VAL A 110 -4.50 4.26 15.37
C VAL A 110 -4.39 2.77 15.04
N LEU A 111 -3.42 2.06 15.62
CA LEU A 111 -3.27 0.62 15.41
C LEU A 111 -4.45 -0.14 16.00
N LEU A 112 -4.87 0.21 17.22
CA LEU A 112 -6.01 -0.40 17.91
C LEU A 112 -7.33 -0.12 17.18
N THR A 113 -7.54 1.09 16.65
CA THR A 113 -8.74 1.38 15.85
C THR A 113 -8.75 0.60 14.55
N CYS A 114 -7.63 0.52 13.83
CA CYS A 114 -7.51 -0.35 12.65
C CYS A 114 -7.75 -1.83 12.98
N LEU A 115 -7.21 -2.30 14.10
CA LEU A 115 -7.35 -3.70 14.55
C LEU A 115 -8.78 -4.03 14.95
N THR A 116 -9.45 -3.13 15.69
CA THR A 116 -10.86 -3.29 16.07
C THR A 116 -11.78 -3.28 14.85
N ILE A 117 -11.54 -2.40 13.86
CA ILE A 117 -12.26 -2.42 12.57
C ILE A 117 -12.06 -3.76 11.85
N LEU A 118 -10.84 -4.31 11.86
CA LEU A 118 -10.55 -5.59 11.22
C LEU A 118 -11.27 -6.76 11.91
N PHE A 119 -11.27 -6.79 13.24
CA PHE A 119 -11.92 -7.85 14.04
C PHE A 119 -13.45 -7.76 14.00
N VAL A 120 -14.02 -6.55 14.05
CA VAL A 120 -15.48 -6.34 14.02
C VAL A 120 -16.03 -6.43 12.59
N GLY A 121 -15.24 -6.04 11.58
CA GLY A 121 -15.71 -5.82 10.21
C GLY A 121 -15.68 -7.02 9.26
N HIS A 122 -15.10 -8.16 9.64
CA HIS A 122 -15.07 -9.44 8.89
C HIS A 122 -15.12 -9.25 7.35
N TYR A 123 -14.10 -8.62 6.74
CA TYR A 123 -13.97 -8.30 5.31
C TYR A 123 -15.11 -7.49 4.63
N LYS A 124 -16.34 -7.54 5.13
CA LYS A 124 -17.57 -7.02 4.53
C LYS A 124 -17.72 -5.52 4.78
N ALA A 125 -17.30 -5.03 5.95
CA ALA A 125 -17.28 -3.60 6.25
C ALA A 125 -16.22 -2.85 5.41
N LEU A 126 -15.06 -3.47 5.17
CA LEU A 126 -14.00 -2.90 4.33
C LEU A 126 -14.42 -2.80 2.85
N ASP A 127 -15.19 -3.79 2.38
CA ASP A 127 -15.74 -3.83 1.02
C ASP A 127 -16.87 -2.80 0.82
N VAL A 128 -17.65 -2.51 1.87
CA VAL A 128 -18.68 -1.45 1.85
C VAL A 128 -18.05 -0.06 1.94
N LEU A 129 -17.05 0.15 2.80
CA LEU A 129 -16.37 1.44 2.95
C LEU A 129 -15.56 1.82 1.70
N SER A 130 -14.91 0.85 1.05
CA SER A 130 -14.21 1.08 -0.22
C SER A 130 -15.16 1.37 -1.39
N LYS A 131 -16.37 0.78 -1.40
CA LYS A 131 -17.44 1.19 -2.33
C LYS A 131 -18.02 2.56 -2.01
N ALA A 132 -18.22 2.88 -0.72
CA ALA A 132 -18.80 4.15 -0.29
C ALA A 132 -17.88 5.34 -0.57
N SER A 133 -16.56 5.20 -0.35
CA SER A 133 -15.59 6.24 -0.72
C SER A 133 -15.53 6.47 -2.23
N TRP A 134 -15.76 5.43 -3.03
CA TRP A 134 -15.87 5.55 -4.49
C TRP A 134 -17.19 6.19 -4.93
N LEU A 135 -18.30 5.92 -4.23
CA LEU A 135 -19.62 6.52 -4.53
C LEU A 135 -19.68 8.01 -4.18
N CYS A 136 -18.93 8.46 -3.17
CA CYS A 136 -18.87 9.87 -2.75
C CYS A 136 -17.95 10.74 -3.66
N SER A 137 -17.24 10.12 -4.62
CA SER A 137 -16.36 10.80 -5.59
C SER A 137 -17.00 10.95 -6.99
N ARG A 138 -18.30 10.69 -7.11
CA ARG A 138 -19.09 10.88 -8.34
C ARG A 138 -20.11 11.98 -8.12
#